data_AF-A0A1D2NBP4-F1
#
_entry.id   AF-A0A1D2NBP4-F1
#
_cell.length_a   1.000
_cell.length_b   1.000
_cell.length_c   1.000
_cell.angle_alpha   90.00
_cell.angle_beta   90.00
_cell.angle_gamma   90.00
#
_symmetry.space_group_name_H-M   'P 1'
#
loop_
_entity.id
_entity.type
_entity.pdbx_description
1 polymer ?
#
loop_
_entity_poly.entity_id
_entity_poly.type
_entity_poly.pdbx_seq_one_letter_code
_entity_poly.pdbx_strand_id
1 'polypeptide(L)'
;MCFALFWDLFSCTATGGMGWDANADELTLDIIKRDLKKLPAAHYVTLKYLLRHLHQVAQRSDRNKMNPFNLSSVFSPSLLCPSQLNMNTLKQGTTALELMIINVPILFPKI
;
A
#
# COMPACT_ATOMS: atom_id res chain seq x y z
N MET A 1 -5.37 -2.51 -18.79
CA MET A 1 -4.70 -1.35 -18.18
C MET A 1 -4.21 -1.80 -16.81
N CYS A 2 -2.92 -2.10 -16.68
CA CYS A 2 -2.31 -2.49 -15.40
C CYS A 2 -1.96 -1.23 -14.63
N PHE A 3 -2.46 -1.10 -13.41
CA PHE A 3 -2.08 0.00 -12.52
C PHE A 3 -0.67 -0.28 -11.98
N ALA A 4 0.35 0.45 -12.45
CA ALA A 4 1.74 0.29 -12.00
C ALA A 4 2.05 1.00 -10.66
N LEU A 5 1.05 1.14 -9.78
CA LEU A 5 1.09 2.03 -8.61
C LEU A 5 2.11 1.60 -7.57
N PHE A 6 2.16 0.30 -7.28
CA PHE A 6 3.12 -0.21 -6.31
C PHE A 6 4.54 -0.29 -6.87
N TRP A 7 4.71 -0.55 -8.18
CA TRP A 7 6.06 -0.61 -8.76
C TRP A 7 6.76 0.75 -8.76
N ASP A 8 6.02 1.83 -9.00
CA ASP A 8 6.56 3.19 -8.90
C ASP A 8 7.06 3.47 -7.47
N LEU A 9 6.34 2.96 -6.46
CA LEU A 9 6.75 3.02 -5.05
C LEU A 9 7.98 2.14 -4.76
N PHE A 10 7.99 0.89 -5.22
CA PHE A 10 9.10 -0.06 -5.04
C PHE A 10 10.39 0.40 -5.75
N SER A 11 10.28 1.00 -6.92
CA SER A 11 11.44 1.58 -7.65
C SER A 11 12.03 2.77 -6.91
N CYS A 12 11.19 3.58 -6.24
CA CYS A 12 11.65 4.69 -5.42
C CYS A 12 12.41 4.24 -4.15
N THR A 13 12.17 3.01 -3.69
CA THR A 13 12.88 2.37 -2.57
C THR A 13 14.16 1.60 -2.97
N ALA A 14 14.56 1.63 -4.25
CA ALA A 14 15.68 0.85 -4.79
C ALA A 14 17.08 1.22 -4.23
N THR A 15 17.19 2.14 -3.27
CA THR A 15 18.46 2.43 -2.57
C THR A 15 18.74 1.52 -1.37
N GLY A 16 17.93 0.49 -1.10
CA GLY A 16 18.41 -0.60 -0.24
C GLY A 16 17.30 -1.45 0.35
N GLY A 17 17.11 -2.64 -0.23
CA GLY A 17 16.72 -3.89 0.46
C GLY A 17 15.73 -3.85 1.63
N MET A 18 14.85 -2.86 1.74
CA MET A 18 13.97 -2.70 2.88
C MET A 18 12.82 -3.70 2.71
N GLY A 19 12.90 -4.80 3.46
CA GLY A 19 11.73 -5.61 3.75
C GLY A 19 10.70 -4.69 4.41
N TRP A 20 9.48 -4.69 3.89
CA TRP A 20 8.37 -4.07 4.61
C TRP A 20 8.13 -4.93 5.85
N ASP A 21 8.71 -4.52 6.97
CA ASP A 21 8.53 -5.22 8.23
C ASP A 21 7.16 -4.83 8.80
N ALA A 22 6.39 -5.83 9.26
CA ALA A 22 5.03 -5.61 9.80
C ALA A 22 5.00 -4.71 11.04
N ASN A 23 6.17 -4.44 11.64
CA ASN A 23 6.37 -3.46 12.72
C ASN A 23 6.84 -2.13 12.11
N ALA A 24 5.92 -1.41 11.46
CA ALA A 24 6.25 -0.10 10.89
C ALA A 24 6.59 0.89 12.02
N ASP A 25 7.84 1.32 12.06
CA ASP A 25 8.28 2.45 12.87
C ASP A 25 7.95 3.78 12.16
N GLU A 26 8.09 4.89 12.89
CA GLU A 26 7.81 6.23 12.35
C GLU A 26 8.65 6.54 11.11
N LEU A 27 9.88 6.02 11.06
CA LEU A 27 10.79 6.14 9.91
C LEU A 27 10.23 5.46 8.67
N THR A 28 9.71 4.25 8.79
CA THR A 28 9.08 3.50 7.68
C THR A 28 7.88 4.27 7.14
N LEU A 29 7.02 4.81 8.01
CA LEU A 29 5.87 5.60 7.58
C LEU A 29 6.26 6.88 6.85
N ASP A 30 7.35 7.53 7.26
CA ASP A 30 7.88 8.71 6.59
C ASP A 30 8.47 8.41 5.21
N ILE A 31 9.13 7.26 5.05
CA ILE A 31 9.58 6.79 3.74
C ILE A 31 8.37 6.57 2.82
N ILE A 32 7.34 5.86 3.30
CA ILE A 32 6.09 5.64 2.55
C ILE A 32 5.47 6.98 2.11
N LYS A 33 5.35 7.95 3.02
CA LYS A 33 4.81 9.28 2.70
C LYS A 33 5.61 9.96 1.59
N ARG A 34 6.94 9.89 1.63
CA ARG A 34 7.81 10.50 0.61
C ARG A 34 7.63 9.82 -0.74
N ASP A 35 7.53 8.49 -0.78
CA ASP A 35 7.39 7.75 -2.03
C ASP A 35 6.01 7.91 -2.65
N LEU A 36 4.95 7.97 -1.82
CA LEU A 36 3.61 8.31 -2.29
C LEU A 36 3.59 9.67 -3.01
N LYS A 37 4.37 10.66 -2.56
CA LYS A 37 4.48 11.98 -3.21
C LYS A 37 5.21 11.95 -4.57
N LYS A 38 5.97 10.89 -4.88
CA LYS A 38 6.65 10.73 -6.18
C LYS A 38 5.73 10.15 -7.26
N LEU A 39 4.57 9.60 -6.88
CA LEU A 39 3.61 9.07 -7.82
C LEU A 39 3.05 10.19 -8.73
N PRO A 40 2.73 9.89 -10.00
CA PRO A 40 1.95 10.79 -10.83
C PRO A 40 0.65 11.23 -10.13
N ALA A 41 0.20 12.46 -10.36
CA ALA A 41 -0.93 13.03 -9.61
C ALA A 41 -2.21 12.16 -9.66
N ALA A 42 -2.54 11.62 -10.85
CA ALA A 42 -3.68 10.73 -11.02
C ALA A 42 -3.55 9.43 -10.21
N HIS A 43 -2.33 8.88 -10.16
CA HIS A 43 -1.99 7.67 -9.41
C HIS A 43 -2.10 7.89 -7.90
N TYR A 44 -1.51 8.98 -7.40
CA TYR A 44 -1.59 9.37 -5.99
C TYR A 44 -3.04 9.56 -5.52
N VAL A 45 -3.85 10.31 -6.27
CA VAL A 45 -5.25 10.58 -5.91
C VAL A 45 -6.06 9.29 -5.89
N THR A 46 -5.93 8.44 -6.91
CA THR A 46 -6.64 7.16 -6.99
C THR A 46 -6.27 6.26 -5.81
N LEU A 47 -4.97 6.10 -5.54
CA LEU A 47 -4.48 5.27 -4.44
C LEU A 47 -4.95 5.81 -3.08
N LYS A 48 -4.91 7.13 -2.88
CA LYS A 48 -5.41 7.78 -1.65
C LYS A 48 -6.89 7.46 -1.40
N TYR A 49 -7.74 7.57 -2.42
CA TYR A 49 -9.16 7.26 -2.28
C TYR A 49 -9.40 5.77 -2.01
N LEU A 50 -8.69 4.90 -2.73
CA LEU A 50 -8.77 3.46 -2.52
C LEU A 50 -8.36 3.07 -1.09
N LEU A 51 -7.19 3.50 -0.63
CA LEU A 51 -6.68 3.19 0.70
C LEU A 51 -7.63 3.69 1.80
N ARG A 52 -8.20 4.89 1.64
CA ARG A 52 -9.23 5.39 2.57
C ARG A 52 -10.47 4.51 2.62
N HIS A 53 -10.94 4.03 1.47
CA HIS A 53 -12.07 3.11 1.43
C HIS A 53 -11.72 1.78 2.12
N LEU A 54 -10.59 1.18 1.79
CA LEU A 54 -10.15 -0.08 2.39
C LEU A 54 -9.95 0.04 3.91
N HIS A 55 -9.44 1.17 4.40
CA HIS A 55 -9.36 1.44 5.83
C HIS A 55 -10.74 1.43 6.51
N GLN A 56 -11.75 2.06 5.92
CA GLN A 56 -13.12 2.03 6.45
C GLN A 56 -13.75 0.64 6.41
N VAL A 57 -13.44 -0.16 5.38
CA VAL A 57 -13.87 -1.56 5.31
C VAL A 57 -13.22 -2.37 6.43
N ALA A 58 -11.92 -2.18 6.67
CA ALA A 58 -11.16 -2.86 7.72
C ALA A 58 -11.66 -2.55 9.14
N GLN A 59 -12.12 -1.31 9.37
CA GLN A 59 -12.72 -0.89 10.65
C GLN A 59 -14.01 -1.66 11.00
N ARG A 60 -14.67 -2.30 10.01
CA ARG A 60 -15.89 -3.11 10.18
C ARG A 60 -15.61 -4.61 10.10
N SER A 61 -14.37 -5.02 10.36
CA SER A 61 -13.89 -6.41 10.26
C SER A 61 -14.61 -7.36 11.21
N ASP A 62 -15.15 -6.87 12.32
CA ASP A 62 -16.03 -7.60 13.22
C ASP A 62 -17.26 -8.17 12.49
N ARG A 63 -17.84 -7.41 11.55
CA ARG A 63 -19.03 -7.77 10.77
C ARG A 63 -18.71 -8.37 9.41
N ASN A 64 -17.82 -7.75 8.63
CA ASN A 64 -17.54 -8.16 7.25
C ASN A 64 -16.40 -9.17 7.11
N LYS A 65 -15.67 -9.48 8.20
CA LYS A 65 -14.53 -10.41 8.25
C LYS A 65 -13.33 -10.04 7.35
N MET A 66 -13.28 -8.80 6.87
CA MET A 66 -12.20 -8.29 6.04
C MET A 66 -11.26 -7.42 6.89
N ASN A 67 -10.20 -8.04 7.44
CA ASN A 67 -9.12 -7.32 8.10
C ASN A 67 -8.15 -6.69 7.05
N PRO A 68 -7.21 -5.82 7.46
CA PRO A 68 -6.24 -5.20 6.55
C PRO A 68 -5.45 -6.20 5.71
N PHE A 69 -5.01 -7.32 6.29
CA PHE A 69 -4.31 -8.40 5.59
C PHE A 69 -5.14 -9.03 4.47
N ASN A 70 -6.40 -9.37 4.75
CA ASN A 70 -7.33 -9.99 3.80
C ASN A 70 -7.62 -9.04 2.62
N LEU A 71 -7.83 -7.76 2.91
CA LEU A 71 -7.96 -6.74 1.87
C LEU A 71 -6.67 -6.64 1.05
N SER A 72 -5.51 -6.60 1.70
CA SER A 72 -4.23 -6.47 1.01
C SER A 72 -3.94 -7.66 0.10
N SER A 73 -4.23 -8.88 0.54
CA SER A 73 -4.03 -10.10 -0.24
C SER A 73 -4.86 -10.12 -1.53
N VAL A 74 -6.07 -9.55 -1.50
CA VAL A 74 -6.96 -9.47 -2.67
C VAL A 74 -6.57 -8.33 -3.60
N PHE A 75 -6.23 -7.16 -3.05
CA PHE A 75 -5.96 -5.96 -3.85
C PHE A 75 -4.52 -5.87 -4.35
N SER A 76 -3.55 -6.48 -3.65
CA SER A 76 -2.13 -6.44 -4.02
C SER A 76 -1.87 -6.93 -5.45
N PRO A 77 -2.37 -8.10 -5.93
CA PRO A 77 -2.21 -8.51 -7.31
C PRO A 77 -2.81 -7.55 -8.35
N SER A 78 -3.87 -6.82 -7.99
CA SER A 78 -4.56 -5.88 -8.90
C SER A 78 -3.87 -4.52 -8.97
N LEU A 79 -3.16 -4.12 -7.90
CA LEU A 79 -2.40 -2.88 -7.81
C LEU A 79 -0.92 -3.04 -8.18
N LEU A 80 -0.45 -4.29 -8.24
CA LEU A 80 0.84 -4.66 -8.80
C LEU A 80 0.68 -4.96 -10.29
N CYS A 81 1.66 -4.58 -11.10
CA CYS A 81 1.63 -4.88 -12.52
C CYS A 81 1.84 -6.41 -12.74
N PRO A 82 0.94 -7.11 -13.46
CA PRO A 82 1.05 -8.54 -13.77
C PRO A 82 2.38 -8.97 -14.40
N SER A 83 3.03 -8.11 -15.18
CA SER A 83 4.33 -8.41 -15.80
C SER A 83 5.49 -8.48 -14.80
N GLN A 84 5.28 -8.05 -13.56
CA GLN A 84 6.29 -7.95 -12.51
C GLN A 84 5.93 -8.81 -11.29
N LEU A 85 4.87 -9.61 -11.37
CA LEU A 85 4.42 -10.48 -10.28
C LEU A 85 5.29 -11.74 -10.17
N ASN A 86 6.01 -11.84 -9.05
CA ASN A 86 6.55 -13.08 -8.52
C ASN A 86 6.18 -13.21 -7.03
N MET A 87 6.40 -14.38 -6.43
CA MET A 87 5.99 -14.63 -5.04
C MET A 87 6.61 -13.66 -4.03
N ASN A 88 7.81 -13.16 -4.27
CA ASN A 88 8.48 -12.22 -3.37
C ASN A 88 7.88 -10.82 -3.47
N THR A 89 7.73 -10.31 -4.69
CA THR A 89 7.11 -9.00 -4.96
C THR A 89 5.65 -8.96 -4.51
N LEU A 90 4.90 -10.06 -4.66
CA LEU A 90 3.53 -10.15 -4.18
C LEU A 90 3.47 -10.09 -2.65
N LYS A 91 4.32 -10.87 -1.96
CA LYS A 91 4.40 -10.83 -0.49
C LYS A 91 4.74 -9.44 0.01
N GLN A 92 5.77 -8.81 -0.57
CA GLN A 92 6.18 -7.46 -0.20
C GLN A 92 5.07 -6.43 -0.47
N GLY A 93 4.42 -6.50 -1.63
CA GLY A 93 3.32 -5.59 -1.97
C GLY A 93 2.10 -5.77 -1.07
N THR A 94 1.80 -7.01 -0.66
CA THR A 94 0.75 -7.29 0.32
C THR A 94 1.08 -6.67 1.67
N THR A 95 2.30 -6.84 2.18
CA THR A 95 2.69 -6.24 3.47
C THR A 95 2.70 -4.71 3.39
N ALA A 96 3.22 -4.14 2.31
CA ALA A 96 3.23 -2.69 2.13
C ALA A 96 1.80 -2.12 2.08
N LEU A 97 0.90 -2.78 1.34
CA LEU A 97 -0.50 -2.40 1.26
C LEU A 97 -1.22 -2.51 2.61
N GLU A 98 -0.91 -3.56 3.38
CA GLU A 98 -1.46 -3.74 4.72
C GLU A 98 -1.06 -2.60 5.65
N LEU A 99 0.24 -2.28 5.70
CA LEU A 99 0.77 -1.17 6.49
C LEU A 99 0.13 0.16 6.09
N MET A 100 -0.06 0.39 4.78
CA MET A 100 -0.74 1.59 4.29
C MET A 100 -2.20 1.65 4.72
N ILE A 101 -2.94 0.53 4.63
CA ILE A 101 -4.34 0.45 5.06
C ILE A 101 -4.46 0.74 6.56
N ILE A 102 -3.56 0.19 7.39
CA ILE A 102 -3.56 0.42 8.85
C ILE A 102 -3.28 1.90 9.15
N ASN A 103 -2.30 2.49 8.46
CA ASN A 103 -1.79 3.83 8.78
C ASN A 103 -2.38 4.96 7.92
N VAL A 104 -3.51 4.74 7.25
CA VAL A 104 -4.18 5.78 6.43
C VAL A 104 -4.32 7.13 7.15
N PRO A 105 -4.75 7.21 8.43
CA PRO A 105 -4.87 8.50 9.11
C PRO A 105 -3.55 9.27 9.22
N ILE A 106 -2.42 8.55 9.32
CA ILE A 106 -1.08 9.11 9.43
C ILE A 106 -0.53 9.48 8.05
N LEU A 107 -0.76 8.63 7.04
CA LEU A 107 -0.27 8.83 5.67
C LEU A 107 -1.03 9.95 4.94
N PHE A 108 -2.32 10.08 5.22
CA PHE A 108 -3.21 11.05 4.59
C PHE A 108 -4.06 11.79 5.63
N PRO A 109 -3.45 12.64 6.47
CA PRO A 109 -4.22 13.54 7.31
C PRO A 109 -5.15 14.39 6.42
N LYS A 110 -6.37 14.65 6.91
CA LYS A 110 -7.44 15.30 6.12
C LYS A 110 -6.99 16.60 5.44
N ILE A 111 -7.65 16.87 4.31
CA ILE A 111 -7.61 18.13 3.54
C ILE A 111 -8.19 19.26 4.37
#